data_AF-N9QA45-F1
#
_entry.id   AF-N9QA45-F1
#
_cell.length_a   1.000
_cell.length_b   1.000
_cell.length_c   1.000
_cell.angle_alpha   90.00
_cell.angle_beta   90.00
_cell.angle_gamma   90.00
#
_symmetry.space_group_name_H-M   'P 1'
#
loop_
_entity.id
_entity.type
_entity.pdbx_description
1 polymer ?
#
loop_
_entity_poly.entity_id
_entity_poly.type
_entity_poly.pdbx_seq_one_letter_code
_entity_poly.pdbx_strand_id
1 'polypeptide(L)'
;MNKNKFVTTTFTRYGPIIGTLIIVISFHILIYLDHPARFLQSLITPSVVIPMCILMLITIVVGYIIGYIPAYITGELFLHIFKNKLANANLYQVIAYGCFTSFLWIPLLLIFSQFSHEWLLIFLYLQFVFILPITVICAVIEWRQLK
;
A
#
# COMPACT_ATOMS: atom_id res chain seq x y z
N MET A 1 29.26 16.06 -2.13
CA MET A 1 28.06 15.82 -2.96
C MET A 1 28.29 14.55 -3.76
N ASN A 2 27.91 13.38 -3.22
CA ASN A 2 28.07 12.09 -3.89
C ASN A 2 26.69 11.65 -4.40
N LYS A 3 26.45 11.84 -5.70
CA LYS A 3 25.20 11.52 -6.40
C LYS A 3 25.21 10.03 -6.75
N ASN A 4 24.07 9.37 -6.60
CA ASN A 4 23.75 7.99 -7.02
C ASN A 4 24.06 6.85 -6.03
N LYS A 5 23.58 6.96 -4.78
CA LYS A 5 22.92 5.79 -4.19
C LYS A 5 21.44 5.96 -4.46
N PHE A 6 20.86 5.10 -5.29
CA PHE A 6 19.43 4.79 -5.20
C PHE A 6 19.22 4.19 -3.80
N VAL A 7 19.10 5.06 -2.78
CA VAL A 7 18.74 4.63 -1.44
C VAL A 7 17.27 4.27 -1.56
N THR A 8 17.01 2.99 -1.79
CA THR A 8 15.66 2.44 -1.75
C THR A 8 15.07 2.75 -0.38
N THR A 9 14.05 3.61 -0.34
CA THR A 9 13.32 3.93 0.88
C THR A 9 12.49 2.71 1.31
N THR A 10 12.10 2.64 2.59
CA THR A 10 11.14 1.62 3.07
C THR A 10 9.87 1.59 2.22
N PHE A 11 9.43 2.75 1.75
CA PHE A 11 8.30 2.88 0.83
C PHE A 11 8.51 2.08 -0.45
N THR A 12 9.63 2.27 -1.16
CA THR A 12 9.93 1.49 -2.39
C THR A 12 10.14 -0.01 -2.13
N ARG A 13 10.70 -0.36 -0.96
CA ARG A 13 11.01 -1.75 -0.63
C ARG A 13 9.78 -2.55 -0.26
N TYR A 14 8.90 -1.99 0.56
CA TYR A 14 7.78 -2.71 1.15
C TYR A 14 6.41 -2.20 0.68
N GLY A 15 6.30 -0.93 0.30
CA GLY A 15 5.04 -0.31 -0.12
C GLY A 15 4.30 -1.09 -1.22
N PRO A 16 4.95 -1.49 -2.32
CA PRO A 16 4.29 -2.26 -3.37
C PRO A 16 3.81 -3.64 -2.88
N ILE A 17 4.58 -4.31 -2.01
CA ILE A 17 4.21 -5.61 -1.45
C ILE A 17 3.01 -5.46 -0.50
N ILE A 18 3.06 -4.49 0.41
CA ILE A 18 1.96 -4.20 1.35
C ILE A 18 0.69 -3.84 0.58
N GLY A 19 0.80 -2.99 -0.44
CA GLY A 19 -0.34 -2.63 -1.29
C GLY A 19 -0.93 -3.83 -2.01
N THR A 20 -0.09 -4.67 -2.61
CA THR A 20 -0.55 -5.91 -3.27
C THR A 20 -1.31 -6.80 -2.29
N LEU A 21 -0.80 -6.99 -1.07
CA LEU A 21 -1.48 -7.76 -0.03
C LEU A 21 -2.83 -7.16 0.35
N ILE A 22 -2.92 -5.84 0.53
CA ILE A 22 -4.19 -5.16 0.84
C ILE A 22 -5.21 -5.43 -0.27
N ILE A 23 -4.83 -5.24 -1.54
CA ILE A 23 -5.73 -5.48 -2.68
C ILE A 23 -6.21 -6.93 -2.70
N VAL A 24 -5.30 -7.89 -2.56
CA VAL A 24 -5.63 -9.32 -2.56
C VAL A 24 -6.61 -9.64 -1.43
N ILE A 25 -6.34 -9.16 -0.21
CA ILE A 25 -7.21 -9.38 0.95
C ILE A 25 -8.59 -8.74 0.71
N SER A 26 -8.64 -7.50 0.21
CA SER A 26 -9.90 -6.82 -0.09
C SER A 26 -10.76 -7.60 -1.09
N PHE A 27 -10.17 -8.15 -2.16
CA PHE A 27 -10.90 -9.02 -3.10
C PHE A 27 -11.38 -10.31 -2.45
N HIS A 28 -10.58 -10.97 -1.61
CA HIS A 28 -11.00 -12.18 -0.92
C HIS A 28 -12.14 -11.92 0.08
N ILE A 29 -12.12 -10.78 0.77
CA ILE A 29 -13.21 -10.35 1.65
C ILE A 29 -14.50 -10.18 0.85
N LEU A 30 -14.45 -9.52 -0.31
CA LEU A 30 -15.63 -9.34 -1.17
C LEU A 30 -16.22 -10.69 -1.62
N ILE A 31 -15.37 -11.62 -2.07
CA ILE A 31 -15.82 -12.96 -2.50
C ILE A 31 -16.42 -13.74 -1.33
N TYR A 32 -15.82 -13.66 -0.14
CA TYR A 32 -16.33 -14.31 1.06
C TYR A 32 -17.69 -13.74 1.49
N LEU A 33 -17.87 -12.43 1.42
CA LEU A 33 -19.13 -11.77 1.79
C LEU A 33 -20.27 -12.12 0.82
N ASP A 34 -19.97 -12.26 -0.47
CA ASP A 34 -20.96 -12.61 -1.49
C ASP A 34 -21.31 -14.12 -1.49
N HIS A 35 -20.30 -14.99 -1.35
CA HIS A 35 -20.46 -16.44 -1.44
C HIS A 35 -19.62 -17.21 -0.39
N PRO A 36 -19.97 -17.16 0.91
CA PRO A 36 -19.14 -17.68 1.98
C PRO A 36 -18.89 -19.19 1.90
N ALA A 37 -19.94 -19.98 1.58
CA ALA A 37 -19.81 -21.44 1.47
C ALA A 37 -18.88 -21.86 0.31
N ARG A 38 -19.01 -21.20 -0.84
CA ARG A 38 -18.16 -21.45 -2.03
C ARG A 38 -16.72 -21.05 -1.77
N PHE A 39 -16.50 -19.94 -1.09
CA PHE A 39 -15.16 -19.49 -0.70
C PHE A 39 -14.48 -20.52 0.22
N LEU A 40 -15.16 -20.98 1.27
CA LEU A 40 -14.62 -21.98 2.20
C LEU A 40 -14.36 -23.33 1.51
N GLN A 41 -15.26 -23.79 0.65
CA GLN A 41 -15.05 -25.01 -0.13
C GLN A 41 -13.83 -24.88 -1.08
N SER A 42 -13.64 -23.71 -1.67
CA SER A 42 -12.51 -23.42 -2.55
C SER A 42 -11.16 -23.49 -1.81
N LEU A 43 -11.12 -23.09 -0.53
CA LEU A 43 -9.90 -23.11 0.30
C LEU A 43 -9.39 -24.52 0.62
N ILE A 44 -10.24 -25.55 0.55
CA ILE A 44 -9.84 -26.94 0.81
C ILE A 44 -9.73 -27.76 -0.48
N THR A 45 -10.09 -27.19 -1.64
CA THR A 45 -10.09 -27.87 -2.93
C THR A 45 -8.73 -27.68 -3.62
N PRO A 46 -7.89 -28.73 -3.75
CA PRO A 46 -6.51 -28.57 -4.25
C PRO A 46 -6.42 -27.99 -5.66
N SER A 47 -7.36 -28.34 -6.54
CA SER A 47 -7.45 -27.81 -7.91
C SER A 47 -7.75 -26.31 -7.97
N VAL A 48 -8.17 -25.69 -6.86
CA VAL A 48 -8.40 -24.25 -6.74
C VAL A 48 -7.25 -23.58 -5.99
N VAL A 49 -6.83 -24.14 -4.85
CA VAL A 49 -5.77 -23.55 -4.00
C VAL A 49 -4.43 -23.45 -4.72
N ILE A 50 -4.03 -24.50 -5.45
CA ILE A 50 -2.71 -24.54 -6.11
C ILE A 50 -2.60 -23.43 -7.18
N PRO A 51 -3.55 -23.29 -8.14
CA PRO A 51 -3.56 -22.16 -9.06
C PRO A 51 -3.65 -20.80 -8.37
N MET A 52 -4.41 -20.69 -7.28
CA MET A 52 -4.54 -19.45 -6.51
C MET A 52 -3.20 -19.00 -5.92
N CYS A 53 -2.41 -19.93 -5.36
CA CYS A 53 -1.06 -19.63 -4.87
C CYS A 53 -0.12 -19.15 -5.98
N ILE A 54 -0.18 -19.78 -7.17
CA ILE A 54 0.62 -19.37 -8.33
C ILE A 54 0.22 -17.96 -8.79
N LEU A 55 -1.07 -17.70 -8.92
CA LEU A 55 -1.59 -16.38 -9.27
C LEU A 55 -1.21 -15.33 -8.24
N MET A 56 -1.19 -15.67 -6.95
CA MET A 56 -0.74 -14.77 -5.89
C MET A 56 0.74 -14.39 -6.08
N LEU A 57 1.62 -15.34 -6.40
CA LEU A 57 3.04 -15.04 -6.69
C LEU A 57 3.18 -14.10 -7.90
N ILE A 58 2.44 -14.36 -8.97
CA ILE A 58 2.43 -13.49 -10.16
C ILE A 58 1.93 -12.09 -9.78
N THR A 59 0.86 -12.02 -8.99
CA THR A 59 0.26 -10.76 -8.54
C THR A 59 1.23 -9.95 -7.69
N ILE A 60 2.02 -10.59 -6.83
CA ILE A 60 3.07 -9.93 -6.05
C ILE A 60 4.13 -9.31 -6.97
N VAL A 61 4.60 -10.04 -7.98
CA VAL A 61 5.62 -9.53 -8.92
C VAL A 61 5.07 -8.37 -9.74
N VAL A 62 3.89 -8.54 -10.34
CA VAL A 62 3.24 -7.51 -11.15
C VAL A 62 2.88 -6.29 -10.31
N GLY A 63 2.30 -6.52 -9.13
CA GLY A 63 1.96 -5.48 -8.16
C GLY A 63 3.20 -4.72 -7.67
N TYR A 64 4.33 -5.39 -7.53
CA TYR A 64 5.60 -4.74 -7.22
C TYR A 64 6.03 -3.77 -8.33
N ILE A 65 6.01 -4.23 -9.59
CA ILE A 65 6.41 -3.42 -10.75
C ILE A 65 5.51 -2.19 -10.90
N ILE A 66 4.19 -2.38 -10.83
CA ILE A 66 3.21 -1.30 -10.97
C ILE A 66 3.28 -0.34 -9.78
N GLY A 67 3.38 -0.88 -8.57
CA GLY A 67 3.40 -0.11 -7.33
C GLY A 67 4.72 0.62 -7.07
N TYR A 68 5.80 0.30 -7.81
CA TYR A 68 7.13 0.88 -7.57
C TYR A 68 7.15 2.40 -7.72
N ILE A 69 6.59 2.92 -8.82
CA ILE A 69 6.58 4.36 -9.11
C ILE A 69 5.86 5.17 -8.03
N PRO A 70 4.58 4.88 -7.67
CA PRO A 70 3.91 5.63 -6.62
C PRO A 70 4.59 5.47 -5.26
N ALA A 71 5.16 4.29 -4.96
CA ALA A 71 5.94 4.08 -3.74
C ALA A 71 7.22 4.92 -3.70
N TYR A 72 7.92 5.06 -4.83
CA TYR A 72 9.09 5.93 -4.96
C TYR A 72 8.74 7.40 -4.72
N ILE A 73 7.73 7.91 -5.43
CA ILE A 73 7.27 9.30 -5.26
C ILE A 73 6.87 9.57 -3.81
N THR A 74 6.12 8.65 -3.20
CA THR A 74 5.68 8.79 -1.80
C THR A 74 6.87 8.79 -0.82
N GLY A 75 7.84 7.90 -1.03
CA GLY A 75 9.03 7.82 -0.18
C GLY A 75 9.89 9.08 -0.26
N GLU A 76 10.10 9.60 -1.47
CA GLU A 76 10.83 10.86 -1.67
C GLU A 76 10.11 12.04 -1.02
N LEU A 77 8.78 12.17 -1.20
CA LEU A 77 7.99 13.21 -0.55
C LEU A 77 8.07 13.12 0.98
N PHE A 78 7.93 11.90 1.54
CA PHE A 78 8.00 11.66 2.97
C PHE A 78 9.36 12.10 3.54
N LEU A 79 10.46 11.66 2.93
CA LEU A 79 11.80 12.01 3.38
C LEU A 79 12.09 13.50 3.16
N HIS A 80 11.65 14.09 2.04
CA HIS A 80 11.84 15.51 1.79
C HIS A 80 11.21 16.38 2.89
N ILE A 81 10.01 16.02 3.36
CA ILE A 81 9.26 16.81 4.34
C ILE A 81 9.67 16.48 5.79
N PHE A 82 9.93 15.21 6.10
CA PHE A 82 10.01 14.72 7.49
C PHE A 82 11.37 14.14 7.90
N LYS A 83 12.35 13.95 7.00
CA LYS A 83 13.63 13.28 7.34
C LYS A 83 14.33 13.87 8.56
N ASN A 84 14.42 15.19 8.65
CA ASN A 84 15.09 15.87 9.77
C ASN A 84 14.30 15.79 11.09
N LYS A 85 12.99 15.54 11.03
CA LYS A 85 12.10 15.43 12.19
C LYS A 85 12.00 13.98 12.68
N LEU A 86 12.30 13.00 11.82
CA LEU A 86 12.07 11.59 12.09
C LEU A 86 12.90 11.05 13.27
N ALA A 87 14.18 11.42 13.36
CA ALA A 87 15.09 10.89 14.39
C ALA A 87 14.61 11.19 15.84
N ASN A 88 14.00 12.35 16.05
CA ASN A 88 13.51 12.80 17.35
C ASN A 88 12.01 12.56 17.55
N ALA A 89 11.33 11.98 16.55
CA ALA A 89 9.89 11.78 16.61
C ALA A 89 9.50 10.65 17.59
N ASN A 90 8.37 10.83 18.25
CA ASN A 90 7.69 9.74 18.96
C ASN A 90 6.74 8.98 18.03
N LEU A 91 6.20 7.84 18.48
CA LEU A 91 5.35 6.98 17.65
C LEU A 91 4.13 7.71 17.09
N TYR A 92 3.45 8.54 17.91
CA TYR A 92 2.26 9.28 17.48
C TYR A 92 2.59 10.30 16.39
N GLN A 93 3.72 10.99 16.50
CA GLN A 93 4.19 11.93 15.47
C GLN A 93 4.49 11.21 14.15
N VAL A 94 5.11 10.02 14.19
CA VAL A 94 5.41 9.23 12.99
C VAL A 94 4.12 8.75 12.31
N ILE A 95 3.14 8.29 13.10
CA ILE A 95 1.81 7.93 12.58
C ILE A 95 1.17 9.16 11.91
N ALA A 96 1.21 10.33 12.56
CA ALA A 96 0.69 11.56 11.99
C ALA A 96 1.41 11.94 10.68
N TYR A 97 2.74 11.80 10.59
CA TYR A 97 3.50 12.04 9.36
C TYR A 97 3.08 11.08 8.23
N GLY A 98 2.84 9.81 8.56
CA GLY A 98 2.29 8.83 7.62
C GLY A 98 0.89 9.22 7.11
N CYS A 99 0.02 9.72 7.99
CA CYS A 99 -1.30 10.24 7.63
C CYS A 99 -1.21 11.50 6.76
N PHE A 100 -0.39 12.48 7.11
CA PHE A 100 -0.22 13.69 6.29
C PHE A 100 0.30 13.35 4.89
N THR A 101 1.23 12.39 4.80
CA THR A 101 1.76 11.93 3.52
C THR A 101 0.70 11.20 2.70
N SER A 102 -0.20 10.45 3.33
CA SER A 102 -1.31 9.81 2.61
C SER A 102 -2.27 10.84 2.02
N PHE A 103 -2.51 11.95 2.73
CA PHE A 103 -3.42 12.99 2.26
C PHE A 103 -2.88 13.81 1.10
N LEU A 104 -1.56 13.79 0.84
CA LEU A 104 -0.99 14.39 -0.37
C LEU A 104 -1.52 13.75 -1.65
N TRP A 105 -2.00 12.50 -1.59
CA TRP A 105 -2.57 11.80 -2.74
C TRP A 105 -4.03 12.17 -3.01
N ILE A 106 -4.74 12.84 -2.09
CA ILE A 106 -6.18 13.15 -2.23
C ILE A 106 -6.51 13.81 -3.58
N PRO A 107 -5.82 14.88 -4.03
CA PRO A 107 -6.20 15.54 -5.29
C PRO A 107 -6.13 14.59 -6.49
N LEU A 108 -5.09 13.76 -6.55
CA LEU A 108 -4.90 12.81 -7.63
C LEU A 108 -5.90 11.65 -7.56
N LEU A 109 -6.16 11.13 -6.37
CA LEU A 109 -7.16 10.07 -6.17
C LEU A 109 -8.58 10.55 -6.50
N LEU A 110 -8.91 11.80 -6.18
CA LEU A 110 -10.19 12.40 -6.57
C LEU A 110 -10.33 12.48 -8.09
N ILE A 111 -9.28 12.91 -8.81
CA ILE A 111 -9.33 12.95 -10.28
C ILE A 111 -9.51 11.54 -10.85
N PHE A 112 -8.76 10.55 -10.35
CA PHE A 112 -8.88 9.18 -10.83
C PHE A 112 -10.23 8.55 -10.53
N SER A 113 -10.83 8.86 -9.38
CA SER A 113 -12.10 8.24 -9.01
C SER A 113 -13.28 8.74 -9.85
N GLN A 114 -13.22 9.96 -10.42
CA GLN A 114 -14.25 10.50 -11.31
C GLN A 114 -14.49 9.64 -12.56
N PHE A 115 -13.52 8.82 -12.97
CA PHE A 115 -13.67 7.92 -14.12
C PHE A 115 -14.51 6.68 -13.82
N SER A 116 -14.94 6.47 -12.57
CA SER A 116 -15.82 5.38 -12.20
C SER A 116 -17.22 5.85 -11.84
N HIS A 117 -18.20 4.97 -12.07
CA HIS A 117 -19.59 5.20 -11.71
C HIS A 117 -19.77 5.40 -10.20
N GLU A 118 -19.04 4.63 -9.37
CA GLU A 118 -19.05 4.75 -7.91
C GLU A 118 -17.85 5.55 -7.39
N TRP A 119 -17.66 6.76 -7.94
CA TRP A 119 -16.48 7.59 -7.69
C TRP A 119 -16.18 7.82 -6.20
N LEU A 120 -17.21 8.02 -5.36
CA LEU A 120 -17.02 8.25 -3.93
C LEU A 120 -16.50 7.00 -3.21
N LEU A 121 -17.07 5.84 -3.51
CA LEU A 121 -16.68 4.57 -2.87
C LEU A 121 -15.25 4.19 -3.26
N ILE A 122 -14.89 4.35 -4.53
CA ILE A 122 -13.53 4.11 -5.01
C ILE A 122 -12.55 5.09 -4.40
N PHE A 123 -12.90 6.38 -4.28
CA PHE A 123 -12.05 7.34 -3.58
C PHE A 123 -11.82 6.93 -2.12
N LEU A 124 -12.87 6.60 -1.37
CA LEU A 124 -12.76 6.18 0.02
C LEU A 124 -11.92 4.91 0.17
N TYR A 125 -12.10 3.93 -0.71
CA TYR A 125 -11.29 2.72 -0.75
C TYR A 125 -9.81 3.05 -1.01
N LEU A 126 -9.51 3.80 -2.07
CA LEU A 126 -8.14 4.15 -2.42
C LEU A 126 -7.46 4.98 -1.31
N GLN A 127 -8.17 5.92 -0.68
CA GLN A 127 -7.58 6.76 0.37
C GLN A 127 -7.42 6.00 1.69
N PHE A 128 -8.51 5.43 2.23
CA PHE A 128 -8.55 4.95 3.61
C PHE A 128 -8.21 3.47 3.76
N VAL A 129 -8.49 2.64 2.75
CA VAL A 129 -8.18 1.21 2.78
C VAL A 129 -6.84 0.93 2.13
N PHE A 130 -6.45 1.69 1.11
CA PHE A 130 -5.23 1.42 0.35
C PHE A 130 -4.06 2.33 0.75
N ILE A 131 -4.09 3.63 0.40
CA ILE A 131 -2.91 4.51 0.56
C ILE A 131 -2.58 4.78 2.03
N LEU A 132 -3.56 5.14 2.86
CA LEU A 132 -3.33 5.49 4.26
C LEU A 132 -2.63 4.39 5.08
N PRO A 133 -3.08 3.12 5.09
CA PRO A 133 -2.38 2.09 5.84
C PRO A 133 -0.97 1.82 5.30
N ILE A 134 -0.77 1.85 3.97
CA ILE A 134 0.56 1.66 3.38
C ILE A 134 1.52 2.73 3.86
N THR A 135 1.14 4.00 3.78
CA THR A 135 2.04 5.10 4.15
C THR A 135 2.34 5.14 5.64
N VAL A 136 1.36 4.84 6.50
CA VAL A 136 1.56 4.77 7.95
C VAL A 136 2.50 3.62 8.32
N ILE A 137 2.28 2.42 7.77
CA ILE A 137 3.17 1.27 8.01
C ILE A 137 4.59 1.58 7.54
N CYS A 138 4.75 2.11 6.32
CA CYS A 138 6.06 2.46 5.78
C CYS A 138 6.75 3.56 6.61
N ALA A 139 6.01 4.58 7.07
CA ALA A 139 6.55 5.63 7.94
C ALA A 139 7.07 5.07 9.27
N VAL A 140 6.32 4.15 9.88
CA VAL A 140 6.73 3.51 11.14
C VAL A 140 7.97 2.64 10.95
N ILE A 141 8.04 1.87 9.86
CA ILE A 141 9.22 1.04 9.57
C ILE A 141 10.44 1.92 9.27
N GLU A 142 10.29 2.99 8.48
CA GLU A 142 11.38 3.94 8.18
C GLU A 142 11.91 4.60 9.47
N TRP A 143 11.02 5.00 10.38
CA TRP A 143 11.42 5.55 11.68
C TRP A 143 12.17 4.53 12.54
N ARG A 144 11.72 3.27 12.56
CA ARG A 144 12.39 2.20 13.32
C ARG A 144 13.79 1.87 12.79
N GLN A 145 14.09 2.14 11.52
CA GLN A 145 15.43 1.93 10.97
C GLN A 145 16.43 3.02 11.38
N LEU A 146 15.95 4.17 11.86
CA LEU A 146 16.79 5.28 12.33
C LEU A 146 17.10 5.24 13.83
N LYS A 147 16.43 4.36 14.58
CA LYS A 147 16.68 4.13 16.01
C LYS A 147 17.45 2.83 16.21
#